data_AF-A0A969L5B2-F1
#
_entry.id   AF-A0A969L5B2-F1
#
_cell.length_a   1.000
_cell.length_b   1.000
_cell.length_c   1.000
_cell.angle_alpha   90.00
_cell.angle_beta   90.00
_cell.angle_gamma   90.00
#
_symmetry.space_group_name_H-M   'P 1'
#
loop_
_entity.id
_entity.type
_entity.pdbx_description
1 polymer ?
#
loop_
_entity_poly.entity_id
_entity_poly.type
_entity_poly.pdbx_seq_one_letter_code
_entity_poly.pdbx_strand_id
1 'polypeptide(L)'
;MCQIKFYLIKLWNIPNVKSNHPEKTDHPCQYPVELVERCLLALTNQDSWVLDPFAGVGSTLLAAIKNQRNVIGLEKEEKYLKVAQERIQALKLGKIKLRAITQPIHKPKNSDKVAQFPEEWRNGELNFNGKD
;
A
#
# COMPACT_ATOMS: atom_id res chain seq x y z
N MET A 1 9.26 -15.68 -18.54
CA MET A 1 7.94 -16.36 -18.62
C MET A 1 7.30 -16.71 -17.26
N CYS A 2 7.91 -16.36 -16.10
CA CYS A 2 7.43 -16.77 -14.77
C CYS A 2 6.64 -15.69 -13.98
N GLN A 3 6.58 -14.43 -14.42
CA GLN A 3 5.98 -13.34 -13.64
C GLN A 3 4.44 -13.20 -13.76
N ILE A 4 3.82 -13.74 -14.83
CA ILE A 4 2.41 -13.48 -15.14
C ILE A 4 1.45 -14.26 -14.23
N LYS A 5 1.86 -15.40 -13.66
CA LYS A 5 0.97 -16.24 -12.82
C LYS A 5 0.50 -15.55 -11.53
N PHE A 6 1.19 -14.51 -11.05
CA PHE A 6 0.81 -13.80 -9.82
C PHE A 6 -0.39 -12.86 -9.99
N TYR A 7 -0.73 -12.46 -11.22
CA TYR A 7 -1.74 -11.43 -11.49
C TYR A 7 -3.15 -11.99 -11.77
N LEU A 8 -3.31 -13.31 -11.90
CA LEU A 8 -4.55 -13.94 -12.37
C LEU A 8 -5.50 -14.42 -11.26
N ILE A 9 -5.14 -14.23 -9.98
CA ILE A 9 -6.04 -14.51 -8.87
C ILE A 9 -7.04 -13.35 -8.68
N LYS A 10 -8.33 -13.68 -8.60
CA LYS A 10 -9.41 -12.67 -8.44
C LYS A 10 -9.35 -11.92 -7.10
N LEU A 11 -8.74 -12.51 -6.08
CA LEU A 11 -8.58 -11.91 -4.75
C LEU A 11 -7.14 -11.47 -4.56
N TRP A 12 -6.91 -10.19 -4.33
CA TRP A 12 -5.60 -9.66 -3.97
C TRP A 12 -5.50 -9.51 -2.47
N ASN A 13 -4.61 -10.29 -1.88
CA ASN A 13 -4.24 -10.12 -0.49
C ASN A 13 -3.03 -9.17 -0.43
N ILE A 14 -3.26 -7.90 -0.08
CA ILE A 14 -2.25 -6.85 0.02
C ILE A 14 -2.46 -6.14 1.37
N PRO A 15 -1.43 -6.01 2.22
CA PRO A 15 -1.57 -5.33 3.50
C PRO A 15 -1.78 -3.83 3.28
N ASN A 16 -2.67 -3.23 4.07
CA ASN A 16 -2.88 -1.78 4.04
C ASN A 16 -1.71 -1.02 4.70
N VAL A 17 -1.51 0.24 4.29
CA VAL A 17 -0.47 1.12 4.85
C VAL A 17 -0.96 1.69 6.19
N LYS A 18 -0.66 0.97 7.28
CA LYS A 18 -1.03 1.37 8.65
C LYS A 18 0.17 1.34 9.59
N SER A 19 0.13 2.19 10.62
CA SER A 19 1.09 2.24 11.74
C SER A 19 2.55 2.08 11.30
N ASN A 20 3.15 0.91 11.50
CA ASN A 20 4.56 0.62 11.24
C ASN A 20 4.84 0.16 9.78
N HIS A 21 3.89 0.33 8.86
CA HIS A 21 4.11 -0.04 7.46
C HIS A 21 5.27 0.78 6.87
N PRO A 22 6.21 0.17 6.13
CA PRO A 22 7.42 0.86 5.63
C PRO A 22 7.12 2.06 4.73
N GLU A 23 5.94 2.07 4.10
CA GLU A 23 5.49 3.13 3.21
C GLU A 23 4.66 4.21 3.91
N LYS A 24 4.38 4.08 5.21
CA LYS A 24 3.46 4.97 5.92
C LYS A 24 3.99 6.40 5.94
N THR A 25 3.13 7.31 5.51
CA THR A 25 3.30 8.76 5.66
C THR A 25 2.12 9.35 6.44
N ASP A 26 2.14 10.67 6.66
CA ASP A 26 1.09 11.40 7.38
C ASP A 26 -0.26 11.44 6.65
N HIS A 27 -0.36 10.90 5.44
CA HIS A 27 -1.63 10.82 4.73
C HIS A 27 -2.58 9.80 5.37
N PRO A 28 -3.83 10.19 5.69
CA PRO A 28 -4.76 9.35 6.44
C PRO A 28 -5.15 8.09 5.67
N CYS A 29 -5.42 8.23 4.37
CA CYS A 29 -5.94 7.17 3.50
C CYS A 29 -4.95 6.77 2.41
N GLN A 30 -3.68 6.54 2.79
CA GLN A 30 -2.66 6.11 1.83
C GLN A 30 -2.86 4.62 1.46
N TYR A 31 -2.96 4.33 0.16
CA TYR A 31 -2.90 2.95 -0.33
C TYR A 31 -1.46 2.51 -0.62
N PRO A 32 -1.16 1.19 -0.54
CA PRO A 32 0.17 0.65 -0.80
C PRO A 32 0.55 0.78 -2.28
N VAL A 33 1.82 1.08 -2.57
CA VAL A 33 2.31 1.23 -3.95
C VAL A 33 2.11 -0.06 -4.76
N GLU A 34 2.23 -1.22 -4.11
CA GLU A 34 2.01 -2.53 -4.72
C GLU A 34 0.62 -2.65 -5.39
N LEU A 35 -0.42 -2.07 -4.78
CA LEU A 35 -1.79 -2.19 -5.30
C LEU A 35 -1.89 -1.61 -6.72
N VAL A 36 -1.41 -0.37 -6.89
CA VAL A 36 -1.45 0.31 -8.19
C VAL A 36 -0.39 -0.22 -9.14
N GLU A 37 0.77 -0.66 -8.63
CA GLU A 37 1.80 -1.33 -9.44
C GLU A 37 1.24 -2.55 -10.17
N ARG A 38 0.38 -3.34 -9.51
CA ARG A 38 -0.29 -4.48 -10.16
C ARG A 38 -1.20 -4.04 -11.32
N CYS A 39 -2.00 -3.01 -11.11
CA CYS A 39 -2.86 -2.46 -12.16
C CYS A 39 -2.03 -1.95 -13.34
N LEU A 40 -0.94 -1.22 -13.09
CA LEU A 40 -0.09 -0.69 -14.14
C LEU A 40 0.56 -1.79 -14.98
N LEU A 41 1.10 -2.82 -14.33
CA LEU A 41 1.74 -3.93 -15.04
C LEU A 41 0.74 -4.77 -15.85
N ALA A 42 -0.51 -4.85 -15.42
CA ALA A 42 -1.55 -5.59 -16.12
C ALA A 42 -2.20 -4.79 -17.27
N LEU A 43 -2.32 -3.48 -17.14
CA LEU A 43 -3.14 -2.63 -18.03
C LEU A 43 -2.32 -1.72 -18.94
N THR A 44 -1.00 -1.59 -18.74
CA THR A 44 -0.16 -0.66 -19.49
C THR A 44 1.18 -1.28 -19.89
N ASN A 45 1.75 -0.79 -20.99
CA ASN A 45 3.10 -1.13 -21.41
C ASN A 45 4.12 -0.14 -20.85
N GLN A 46 5.42 -0.45 -21.01
CA GLN A 46 6.48 0.54 -20.79
C GLN A 46 6.25 1.78 -21.67
N ASP A 47 6.72 2.94 -21.21
CA ASP A 47 6.57 4.26 -21.85
C ASP A 47 5.13 4.78 -22.02
N SER A 48 4.12 4.00 -21.61
CA SER A 48 2.73 4.45 -21.57
C SER A 48 2.53 5.60 -20.59
N TRP A 49 1.58 6.48 -20.90
CA TRP A 49 1.17 7.57 -20.00
C TRP A 49 0.11 7.10 -19.00
N VAL A 50 0.32 7.48 -17.74
CA VAL A 50 -0.59 7.23 -16.62
C VAL A 50 -1.02 8.58 -16.04
N LEU A 51 -2.32 8.76 -15.82
CA LEU A 51 -2.86 9.94 -15.14
C LEU A 51 -3.49 9.51 -13.82
N ASP A 52 -3.08 10.15 -12.72
CA ASP A 52 -3.75 10.06 -11.43
C ASP A 52 -4.27 11.46 -11.03
N PRO A 53 -5.59 11.73 -11.14
CA PRO A 53 -6.15 13.03 -10.79
C PRO A 53 -6.24 13.28 -9.28
N PHE A 54 -6.00 12.26 -8.45
CA PHE A 54 -6.06 12.32 -6.98
C PHE A 54 -4.82 11.67 -6.39
N ALA A 55 -3.65 12.17 -6.79
CA ALA A 55 -2.37 11.53 -6.55
C ALA A 55 -2.03 11.41 -5.06
N GLY A 56 -2.59 12.27 -4.18
CA GLY A 56 -2.29 12.28 -2.76
C GLY A 56 -0.78 12.37 -2.51
N VAL A 57 -0.25 11.42 -1.74
CA VAL A 57 1.19 11.31 -1.49
C VAL A 57 1.98 10.57 -2.58
N GLY A 58 1.38 10.35 -3.76
CA GLY A 58 2.09 9.93 -4.97
C GLY A 58 2.29 8.42 -5.14
N SER A 59 1.45 7.57 -4.56
CA SER A 59 1.61 6.11 -4.68
C SER A 59 1.56 5.62 -6.14
N THR A 60 0.64 6.14 -6.98
CA THR A 60 0.62 5.86 -8.43
C THR A 60 1.89 6.35 -9.14
N LEU A 61 2.37 7.54 -8.79
CA LEU A 61 3.54 8.16 -9.42
C LEU A 61 4.79 7.31 -9.18
N LEU A 62 4.97 6.83 -7.93
CA LEU A 62 6.08 5.95 -7.59
C LEU A 62 6.01 4.63 -8.35
N ALA A 63 4.82 4.01 -8.43
CA ALA A 63 4.64 2.77 -9.17
C ALA A 63 4.95 2.94 -10.67
N ALA A 64 4.47 4.03 -11.29
CA ALA A 64 4.72 4.32 -12.69
C ALA A 64 6.21 4.57 -12.97
N ILE A 65 6.85 5.45 -12.19
CA ILE A 65 8.28 5.79 -12.35
C ILE A 65 9.15 4.55 -12.16
N LYS A 66 8.90 3.75 -11.10
CA LYS A 66 9.63 2.50 -10.82
C LYS A 66 9.55 1.52 -12.00
N ASN A 67 8.42 1.52 -12.71
CA ASN A 67 8.14 0.59 -13.80
C ASN A 67 8.35 1.21 -15.19
N GLN A 68 9.04 2.34 -15.33
CA GLN A 68 9.33 2.96 -16.64
C GLN A 68 8.05 3.34 -17.42
N ARG A 69 7.10 3.95 -16.72
CA ARG A 69 5.93 4.61 -17.33
C ARG A 69 6.03 6.12 -17.15
N ASN A 70 5.48 6.85 -18.10
CA ASN A 70 5.26 8.29 -17.96
C ASN A 70 4.05 8.53 -17.06
N VAL A 71 4.10 9.55 -16.20
CA VAL A 71 3.01 9.79 -15.25
C VAL A 71 2.74 11.27 -15.03
N ILE A 72 1.47 11.60 -14.90
CA ILE A 72 0.97 12.90 -14.47
C ILE A 72 0.14 12.68 -13.21
N GLY A 73 0.45 13.41 -12.15
CA GLY A 73 -0.30 13.41 -10.90
C GLY A 73 -0.86 14.79 -10.61
N LEU A 74 -2.13 14.86 -10.25
CA LEU A 74 -2.77 16.08 -9.74
C LEU A 74 -3.13 15.85 -8.28
N GLU A 75 -2.87 16.84 -7.44
CA GLU A 75 -3.26 16.84 -6.03
C GLU A 75 -3.52 18.29 -5.61
N LYS A 76 -4.59 18.51 -4.85
CA LYS A 76 -5.02 19.84 -4.42
C LYS A 76 -4.26 20.31 -3.19
N GLU A 77 -3.98 19.40 -2.26
CA GLU A 77 -3.39 19.72 -0.97
C GLU A 77 -1.87 19.78 -1.06
N GLU A 78 -1.29 20.97 -0.89
CA GLU A 78 0.15 21.22 -1.03
C GLU A 78 1.01 20.34 -0.11
N LYS A 79 0.54 20.08 1.13
CA LYS A 79 1.21 19.17 2.07
C LYS A 79 1.43 17.77 1.49
N TYR A 80 0.48 17.26 0.70
CA TYR A 80 0.57 15.92 0.10
C TYR A 80 1.46 15.94 -1.15
N LEU A 81 1.40 17.02 -1.94
CA LEU A 81 2.33 17.26 -3.04
C LEU A 81 3.79 17.26 -2.56
N LYS A 82 4.09 17.95 -1.45
CA LYS A 82 5.44 18.00 -0.89
C LYS A 82 5.95 16.60 -0.51
N VAL A 83 5.12 15.82 0.20
CA VAL A 83 5.45 14.44 0.55
C VAL A 83 5.62 13.57 -0.71
N ALA A 84 4.78 13.74 -1.73
CA ALA A 84 4.92 13.02 -3.00
C ALA A 84 6.25 13.33 -3.68
N GLN A 85 6.66 14.60 -3.73
CA GLN A 85 7.94 15.03 -4.29
C GLN A 85 9.13 14.43 -3.55
N GLU A 86 9.12 14.47 -2.21
CA GLU A 86 10.16 13.87 -1.36
C GLU A 86 10.27 12.36 -1.62
N ARG A 87 9.14 11.66 -1.72
CA ARG A 87 9.13 10.23 -2.04
C ARG A 87 9.67 9.96 -3.45
N ILE A 88 9.33 10.76 -4.45
CA ILE A 88 9.85 10.61 -5.82
C ILE A 88 11.37 10.83 -5.85
N GLN A 89 11.88 11.82 -5.13
CA GLN A 89 13.31 12.04 -4.99
C GLN A 89 14.00 10.86 -4.30
N ALA A 90 13.42 10.34 -3.21
CA ALA A 90 13.93 9.16 -2.52
C ALA A 90 13.94 7.92 -3.43
N LEU A 91 12.94 7.74 -4.29
CA LEU A 91 12.91 6.66 -5.30
C LEU A 91 14.05 6.81 -6.31
N LYS A 92 14.26 8.01 -6.87
CA LYS A 92 15.35 8.28 -7.83
C LYS A 92 16.74 8.04 -7.22
N LEU A 93 16.90 8.31 -5.93
CA LEU A 93 18.14 8.04 -5.17
C LEU A 93 18.27 6.58 -4.71
N GLY A 94 17.28 5.73 -4.97
CA GLY A 94 17.28 4.33 -4.51
C GLY A 94 17.13 4.15 -2.98
N LYS A 95 16.68 5.19 -2.27
CA LYS A 95 16.57 5.21 -0.79
C LYS A 95 15.17 4.88 -0.28
N ILE A 96 14.18 4.81 -1.16
CA ILE A 96 12.79 4.59 -0.76
C ILE A 96 12.56 3.16 -0.26
N LYS A 97 11.84 3.03 0.86
CA LYS A 97 11.41 1.74 1.40
C LYS A 97 10.01 1.43 0.89
N LEU A 98 9.91 0.53 -0.08
CA LEU A 98 8.65 0.00 -0.60
C LEU A 98 8.55 -1.48 -0.27
N ARG A 99 7.33 -1.97 -0.03
CA ARG A 99 7.08 -3.41 0.04
C ARG A 99 7.22 -4.00 -1.37
N ALA A 100 8.00 -5.08 -1.52
CA ALA A 100 8.08 -5.77 -2.80
C ALA A 100 6.80 -6.57 -3.08
N ILE A 101 6.34 -6.59 -4.33
CA ILE A 101 5.16 -7.35 -4.77
C ILE A 101 5.26 -8.86 -4.46
N THR A 102 6.47 -9.40 -4.44
CA THR A 102 6.75 -10.81 -4.17
C THR A 102 6.87 -11.12 -2.67
N GLN A 103 6.86 -10.11 -1.80
CA GLN A 103 7.02 -10.32 -0.38
C GLN A 103 5.78 -11.05 0.18
N PRO A 104 5.95 -12.10 1.01
CA PRO A 104 4.82 -12.76 1.66
C PRO A 104 4.19 -11.83 2.71
N ILE A 105 2.90 -12.03 2.99
CA ILE A 105 2.23 -11.33 4.08
C ILE A 105 2.67 -11.96 5.39
N HIS A 106 3.03 -11.10 6.36
CA HIS A 106 3.34 -11.55 7.70
C HIS A 106 2.11 -12.21 8.33
N LYS A 107 2.27 -13.47 8.74
CA LYS A 107 1.27 -14.19 9.52
C LYS A 107 1.74 -14.14 10.99
N PRO A 108 0.92 -13.61 11.90
CA PRO A 108 1.25 -13.60 13.32
C PRO A 108 1.41 -15.05 13.81
N LYS A 109 2.30 -15.24 14.79
CA LYS A 109 2.45 -16.53 15.48
C LYS A 109 1.29 -16.70 16.45
N ASN A 110 0.95 -17.95 16.78
CA ASN A 110 -0.09 -18.25 17.77
C ASN A 110 0.23 -17.67 19.17
N SER A 111 1.50 -17.37 19.45
CA SER A 111 1.95 -16.71 20.68
C SER A 111 1.68 -15.21 20.70
N ASP A 112 1.44 -14.59 19.55
CA ASP A 112 1.25 -13.14 19.48
C ASP A 112 -0.12 -12.77 20.03
N LYS A 113 -0.21 -11.67 20.78
CA LYS A 113 -1.47 -11.22 21.41
C LYS A 113 -2.63 -11.10 20.41
N VAL A 114 -2.34 -10.67 19.18
CA VAL A 114 -3.35 -10.53 18.10
C VAL A 114 -3.91 -11.86 17.60
N ALA A 115 -3.19 -12.96 17.79
CA ALA A 115 -3.60 -14.31 17.40
C ALA A 115 -4.22 -15.11 18.57
N GLN A 116 -4.20 -14.55 19.78
CA GLN A 116 -4.78 -15.16 20.96
C GLN A 116 -6.21 -14.68 21.17
N PHE A 117 -7.10 -15.59 21.57
CA PHE A 117 -8.43 -15.21 22.02
C PHE A 117 -8.33 -14.45 23.35
N PRO A 118 -8.91 -13.24 23.45
CA PRO A 118 -9.03 -12.51 24.70
C PRO A 118 -9.70 -13.38 25.78
N GLU A 119 -9.27 -13.25 27.03
CA GLU A 119 -9.81 -14.06 28.13
C GLU A 119 -11.30 -13.80 28.34
N GLU A 120 -11.73 -12.56 28.10
CA GLU A 120 -13.12 -12.11 28.18
C GLU A 120 -14.04 -12.88 27.22
N TRP A 121 -13.50 -13.42 26.12
CA TRP A 121 -14.28 -14.17 25.12
C TRP A 121 -14.31 -15.67 25.41
N ARG A 122 -13.46 -16.18 26.31
CA ARG A 122 -13.37 -17.61 26.61
C ARG A 122 -14.55 -18.12 27.44
N ASN A 123 -15.16 -17.25 28.25
CA ASN A 123 -16.18 -17.65 29.22
C ASN A 123 -17.62 -17.28 28.80
N GLY A 124 -17.83 -16.67 27.63
CA GLY A 124 -19.16 -16.36 27.10
C GLY A 124 -19.95 -15.25 27.82
N GLU A 125 -19.41 -14.65 28.88
CA GLU A 125 -20.04 -13.54 29.61
C GLU A 125 -19.72 -12.19 28.94
N LEU A 126 -20.41 -11.89 27.84
CA LEU A 126 -20.43 -10.54 27.29
C LEU A 126 -21.30 -9.64 28.19
N ASN A 127 -20.68 -8.99 29.17
CA ASN A 127 -21.33 -7.95 29.96
C ASN A 127 -21.48 -6.68 29.09
N PHE A 128 -22.61 -6.56 28.39
CA PHE A 128 -23.01 -5.35 27.66
C PHE A 128 -23.47 -4.26 28.64
N ASN A 129 -22.56 -3.69 29.42
CA ASN A 129 -22.78 -2.44 30.15
C ASN A 129 -21.99 -1.31 29.49
N GLY A 130 -22.32 -1.00 28.24
CA GLY A 130 -21.83 0.20 27.55
C GLY A 130 -22.87 1.31 27.66
N LYS A 131 -22.57 2.36 28.42
CA LYS A 131 -23.23 3.67 28.28
C LYS A 131 -22.78 4.28 26.96
N ASP A 132 -23.74 4.63 26.11
CA ASP A 132 -23.57 5.61 25.05
C ASP A 132 -23.24 7.00 25.62
#